data_AF-A0A420MY21-F1
#
_entry.id   AF-A0A420MY21-F1
#
_cell.length_a   1.000
_cell.length_b   1.000
_cell.length_c   1.000
_cell.angle_alpha   90.00
_cell.angle_beta   90.00
_cell.angle_gamma   90.00
#
_symmetry.space_group_name_H-M   'P 1'
#
loop_
_entity.id
_entity.type
_entity.pdbx_description
1 polymer ?
#
loop_
_entity_poly.entity_id
_entity_poly.type
_entity_poly.pdbx_seq_one_letter_code
_entity_poly.pdbx_strand_id
1 'polypeptide(L)'
;MPFLMSHVLPSGQHDEKPTPSNTIGNISMAPNLAACQHALIHDMILAGYKNAVVARTANCRASSVRRIRANMRCYGSTKAPPNGVGRRRLLSPPMLTALLDRLAVKPNMYRDGMVEFLEKEFETTVPASNIGRSLRSARWSRKTARRVAKGRNADLRDYYLYKLSFYLSY
;
A
#
# COMPACT_ATOMS: atom_id res chain seq x y z
N MET A 1 80.13 19.77 26.90
CA MET A 1 80.10 18.85 25.74
C MET A 1 79.04 17.80 26.02
N PRO A 2 77.99 17.70 25.18
CA PRO A 2 76.71 17.06 25.50
C PRO A 2 76.63 15.61 24.99
N PHE A 3 75.42 15.03 25.01
CA PHE A 3 74.94 13.69 24.58
C PHE A 3 74.74 12.69 25.72
N LEU A 4 73.57 12.10 25.97
CA LEU A 4 72.20 12.30 25.47
C LEU A 4 71.28 11.53 26.44
N MET A 5 70.12 12.09 26.78
CA MET A 5 69.06 11.43 27.56
C MET A 5 68.61 10.11 26.93
N SER A 6 68.61 9.04 27.72
CA SER A 6 67.92 7.78 27.40
C SER A 6 66.44 7.92 27.77
N HIS A 7 65.61 8.32 26.80
CA HIS A 7 64.16 8.33 26.95
C HIS A 7 63.60 6.90 26.97
N VAL A 8 62.89 6.59 28.05
CA VAL A 8 61.96 5.48 28.17
C VAL A 8 60.70 5.78 27.34
N LEU A 9 60.30 4.84 26.50
CA LEU A 9 59.05 4.80 25.75
C LEU A 9 58.57 3.34 25.77
N PRO A 10 57.38 3.01 26.31
CA PRO A 10 56.75 1.72 26.06
C PRO A 10 55.64 1.93 25.02
N SER A 11 55.97 1.76 23.76
CA SER A 11 54.97 1.61 22.69
C SER A 11 54.59 0.14 22.63
N GLY A 12 53.45 -0.20 23.25
CA GLY A 12 52.78 -1.46 22.99
C GLY A 12 52.33 -1.54 21.53
N GLN A 13 52.78 -2.56 20.82
CA GLN A 13 52.20 -3.00 19.56
C GLN A 13 51.80 -4.46 19.74
N HIS A 14 50.54 -4.67 20.07
CA HIS A 14 49.88 -5.93 19.79
C HIS A 14 49.64 -5.99 18.28
N ASP A 15 50.49 -6.75 17.59
CA ASP A 15 50.25 -7.18 16.21
C ASP A 15 49.09 -8.17 16.17
N GLU A 16 47.86 -7.66 16.21
CA GLU A 16 46.71 -8.44 15.74
C GLU A 16 46.57 -8.28 14.23
N LYS A 17 47.13 -9.25 13.50
CA LYS A 17 46.75 -9.56 12.12
C LYS A 17 45.23 -9.71 12.01
N PRO A 18 44.52 -8.94 11.17
CA PRO A 18 43.21 -9.33 10.73
C PRO A 18 43.34 -10.03 9.37
N THR A 19 43.08 -11.33 9.34
CA THR A 19 42.65 -12.03 8.12
C THR A 19 41.91 -13.29 8.55
N PRO A 20 40.99 -13.86 7.75
CA PRO A 20 40.17 -13.29 6.68
C PRO A 20 38.69 -13.71 6.85
N SER A 21 37.71 -12.79 6.81
CA SER A 21 36.32 -13.22 6.56
C SER A 21 35.97 -12.96 5.10
N ASN A 22 36.37 -13.94 4.30
CA ASN A 22 35.83 -14.25 3.00
C ASN A 22 34.30 -14.04 3.03
N THR A 23 33.80 -13.03 2.34
CA THR A 23 32.39 -12.96 1.98
C THR A 23 32.34 -12.67 0.50
N ILE A 24 32.69 -13.70 -0.28
CA ILE A 24 32.10 -13.92 -1.60
C ILE A 24 30.62 -13.66 -1.41
N GLY A 25 30.17 -12.53 -1.96
CA GLY A 25 28.83 -12.03 -1.74
C GLY A 25 27.84 -13.08 -2.18
N ASN A 26 27.27 -13.80 -1.22
CA ASN A 26 26.06 -14.56 -1.44
C ASN A 26 25.05 -13.57 -2.02
N ILE A 27 24.80 -13.68 -3.32
CA ILE A 27 23.66 -13.06 -4.01
C ILE A 27 22.42 -13.84 -3.59
N SER A 28 22.21 -13.94 -2.28
CA SER A 28 20.95 -14.32 -1.69
C SER A 28 20.12 -13.05 -1.66
N MET A 29 18.88 -13.14 -2.14
CA MET A 29 17.92 -12.03 -2.08
C MET A 29 17.93 -11.43 -0.68
N ALA A 30 18.43 -10.20 -0.55
CA ALA A 30 18.52 -9.56 0.75
C ALA A 30 17.09 -9.38 1.30
N PRO A 31 16.80 -9.87 2.52
CA PRO A 31 15.47 -9.74 3.09
C PRO A 31 15.11 -8.26 3.24
N ASN A 32 13.81 -7.96 3.20
CA ASN A 32 13.33 -6.61 3.49
C ASN A 32 13.73 -6.21 4.91
N LEU A 33 14.11 -4.95 5.09
CA LEU A 33 14.47 -4.41 6.39
C LEU A 33 13.27 -4.50 7.36
N ALA A 34 13.56 -4.97 8.57
CA ALA A 34 12.58 -5.05 9.64
C ALA A 34 12.13 -3.66 10.13
N ALA A 35 10.96 -3.58 10.75
CA ALA A 35 10.44 -2.31 11.28
C ALA A 35 11.39 -1.67 12.31
N CYS A 36 12.02 -2.49 13.16
CA CYS A 36 13.03 -2.01 14.12
C CYS A 36 14.26 -1.39 13.43
N GLN A 37 14.73 -1.98 12.32
CA GLN A 37 15.82 -1.41 11.54
C GLN A 37 15.43 -0.07 10.90
N HIS A 38 14.19 0.05 10.43
CA HIS A 38 13.67 1.31 9.92
C HIS A 38 13.63 2.41 10.99
N ALA A 39 13.21 2.10 12.22
CA ALA A 39 13.22 3.04 13.35
C ALA A 39 14.65 3.47 13.72
N LEU A 40 15.56 2.51 13.86
CA LEU A 40 16.97 2.80 14.13
C LEU A 40 17.59 3.72 13.06
N ILE A 41 17.38 3.40 11.78
CA ILE A 41 17.90 4.20 10.66
C ILE A 41 17.31 5.61 10.69
N HIS A 42 16.01 5.74 11.01
CA HIS A 42 15.33 7.03 11.11
C HIS A 42 16.00 7.92 12.16
N ASP A 43 16.17 7.41 13.38
CA ASP A 43 16.69 8.19 14.50
C ASP A 43 18.17 8.57 14.28
N MET A 44 18.96 7.64 13.71
CA MET A 44 20.34 7.94 13.36
C MET A 44 20.46 8.97 12.22
N ILE A 45 19.52 9.01 11.27
CA ILE A 45 19.50 10.04 10.24
C ILE A 45 19.17 11.40 10.86
N LEU A 46 18.20 11.47 11.78
CA LEU A 46 17.84 12.70 12.50
C LEU A 46 18.99 13.21 13.38
N ALA A 47 19.74 12.30 14.01
CA ALA A 47 20.94 12.64 14.77
C ALA A 47 22.16 13.03 13.91
N GLY A 48 22.04 13.05 12.57
CA GLY A 48 23.07 13.58 11.68
C GLY A 48 24.22 12.62 11.34
N TYR A 49 24.12 11.33 11.66
CA TYR A 49 25.17 10.35 11.36
C TYR A 49 25.40 10.17 9.86
N LYS A 50 26.64 9.84 9.46
CA LYS A 50 26.99 9.56 8.04
C LYS A 50 26.44 8.20 7.59
N ASN A 51 26.14 8.05 6.29
CA ASN A 51 25.56 6.84 5.70
C ASN A 51 26.31 5.54 6.03
N ALA A 52 27.64 5.55 6.02
CA ALA A 52 28.45 4.37 6.30
C ALA A 52 28.29 3.88 7.76
N VAL A 53 28.13 4.81 8.71
CA VAL A 53 27.93 4.48 10.13
C VAL A 53 26.55 3.86 10.34
N VAL A 54 25.51 4.50 9.78
CA VAL A 54 24.12 4.02 9.82
C VAL A 54 23.99 2.64 9.15
N ALA A 55 24.67 2.43 8.03
CA ALA A 55 24.64 1.16 7.31
C ALA A 55 25.22 0.00 8.14
N ARG A 56 26.38 0.23 8.78
CA ARG A 56 27.04 -0.77 9.64
C ARG A 56 26.21 -1.11 10.87
N THR A 57 25.68 -0.10 11.55
CA THR A 57 24.87 -0.28 12.78
C THR A 57 23.53 -0.94 12.49
N ALA A 58 22.84 -0.55 11.42
CA ALA A 58 21.57 -1.16 11.04
C ALA A 58 21.71 -2.49 10.27
N ASN A 59 22.95 -2.97 10.08
CA ASN A 59 23.28 -4.16 9.27
C ASN A 59 22.60 -4.14 7.90
N CYS A 60 22.78 -3.06 7.14
CA CYS A 60 22.19 -2.88 5.83
C CYS A 60 23.18 -2.28 4.83
N ARG A 61 22.87 -2.40 3.53
CA ARG A 61 23.70 -1.79 2.48
C ARG A 61 23.61 -0.26 2.53
N ALA A 62 24.72 0.42 2.25
CA ALA A 62 24.75 1.89 2.19
C ALA A 62 23.75 2.47 1.16
N SER A 63 23.44 1.73 0.10
CA SER A 63 22.40 2.09 -0.89
C SER A 63 21.00 2.12 -0.26
N SER A 64 20.70 1.24 0.69
CA SER A 64 19.43 1.23 1.44
C SER A 64 19.27 2.49 2.28
N VAL A 65 20.32 2.92 2.98
CA VAL A 65 20.32 4.18 3.75
C VAL A 65 20.13 5.39 2.82
N ARG A 66 20.78 5.41 1.65
CA ARG A 66 20.59 6.48 0.65
C ARG A 66 19.13 6.54 0.18
N ARG A 67 18.51 5.40 -0.11
CA ARG A 67 17.09 5.32 -0.48
C ARG A 67 16.17 5.77 0.64
N ILE A 68 16.44 5.37 1.88
CA ILE A 68 15.65 5.79 3.05
C ILE A 68 15.76 7.31 3.26
N ARG A 69 16.95 7.91 3.12
CA ARG A 69 17.09 9.38 3.13
C ARG A 69 16.28 10.05 2.03
N ALA A 70 16.30 9.52 0.81
CA ALA A 70 15.50 10.05 -0.27
C ALA A 70 14.00 9.96 0.06
N ASN A 71 13.53 8.82 0.58
CA ASN A 71 12.15 8.65 1.02
C ASN A 71 11.78 9.64 2.13
N MET A 72 12.65 9.85 3.13
CA MET A 72 12.40 10.82 4.20
C MET A 72 12.33 12.26 3.68
N ARG A 73 13.16 12.61 2.70
CA ARG A 73 13.12 13.92 2.04
C ARG A 73 11.84 14.12 1.22
N CYS A 74 11.38 13.10 0.51
CA CYS A 74 10.23 13.20 -0.39
C CYS A 74 8.87 12.99 0.30
N TYR A 75 8.82 12.12 1.30
CA TYR A 75 7.57 11.62 1.90
C TYR A 75 7.51 11.77 3.42
N GLY A 76 8.57 12.23 4.08
CA GLY A 76 8.63 12.33 5.55
C GLY A 76 8.68 10.98 6.28
N SER A 77 8.82 9.86 5.56
CA SER A 77 8.85 8.51 6.12
C SER A 77 10.01 7.71 5.58
N THR A 78 10.48 6.71 6.34
CA THR A 78 11.52 5.79 5.86
C THR A 78 11.02 4.88 4.73
N LYS A 79 9.69 4.71 4.61
CA LYS A 79 9.04 3.96 3.53
C LYS A 79 8.34 4.93 2.58
N ALA A 80 8.50 4.67 1.28
CA ALA A 80 7.67 5.32 0.28
C ALA A 80 6.21 4.87 0.46
N PRO A 81 5.24 5.75 0.20
CA PRO A 81 3.84 5.35 0.15
C PRO A 81 3.66 4.24 -0.90
N PRO A 82 2.72 3.31 -0.68
CA PRO A 82 2.44 2.27 -1.66
C PRO A 82 1.87 2.93 -2.93
N ASN A 83 2.69 2.97 -3.98
CA ASN A 83 2.20 3.32 -5.30
C ASN A 83 1.22 2.22 -5.72
N GLY A 84 -0.02 2.59 -6.05
CA GLY A 84 -1.03 1.65 -6.54
C GLY A 84 -0.55 0.99 -7.84
N VAL A 85 0.14 -0.14 -7.72
CA VAL A 85 0.63 -0.89 -8.86
C VAL A 85 -0.54 -1.67 -9.48
N GLY A 86 -0.75 -1.48 -10.79
CA GLY A 86 -1.74 -2.22 -11.54
C GLY A 86 -2.34 -1.45 -12.70
N ARG A 87 -2.95 -2.19 -13.62
CA ARG A 87 -3.69 -1.60 -14.74
C ARG A 87 -4.88 -0.79 -14.21
N ARG A 88 -5.04 0.45 -14.68
CA ARG A 88 -6.23 1.27 -14.39
C ARG A 88 -7.49 0.50 -14.78
N ARG A 89 -8.53 0.58 -13.95
CA ARG A 89 -9.83 -0.04 -14.24
C ARG A 89 -10.45 0.70 -15.42
N LEU A 90 -11.04 -0.04 -16.35
CA LEU A 90 -11.70 0.54 -17.52
C LEU A 90 -12.99 1.27 -17.15
N LEU A 91 -13.72 0.77 -16.14
CA LEU A 91 -14.83 1.53 -15.56
C LEU A 91 -14.26 2.56 -14.60
N SER A 92 -14.50 3.83 -14.93
CA SER A 92 -14.28 4.93 -14.00
C SER A 92 -15.23 4.81 -12.80
N PRO A 93 -14.90 5.40 -11.64
CA PRO A 93 -15.80 5.44 -10.50
C PRO A 93 -17.24 5.90 -10.82
N PRO A 94 -17.50 6.98 -11.58
CA PRO A 94 -18.87 7.39 -11.89
C PRO A 94 -19.62 6.39 -12.77
N MET A 95 -18.96 5.76 -13.76
CA MET A 95 -19.56 4.70 -14.58
C MET A 95 -20.00 3.52 -13.73
N LEU A 96 -19.16 3.14 -12.76
CA LEU A 96 -19.48 2.05 -11.84
C LEU A 96 -20.69 2.42 -10.99
N THR A 97 -20.71 3.62 -10.37
CA THR A 97 -21.84 4.07 -9.55
C THR A 97 -23.15 4.06 -10.34
N ALA A 98 -23.18 4.67 -11.53
CA ALA A 98 -24.36 4.70 -12.39
C ALA A 98 -24.86 3.28 -12.74
N LEU A 99 -23.94 2.36 -13.03
CA LEU A 99 -24.28 0.96 -13.27
C LEU A 99 -24.90 0.29 -12.02
N LEU A 100 -24.35 0.54 -10.83
CA LEU A 100 -24.87 -0.02 -9.58
C LEU A 100 -26.27 0.50 -9.26
N ASP A 101 -26.52 1.79 -9.51
CA ASP A 101 -27.85 2.40 -9.34
C ASP A 101 -28.86 1.81 -10.33
N ARG A 102 -28.47 1.63 -11.59
CA ARG A 102 -29.31 0.94 -12.57
C ARG A 102 -29.64 -0.48 -12.15
N LEU A 103 -28.68 -1.20 -11.57
CA LEU A 103 -28.89 -2.55 -11.04
C LEU A 103 -29.74 -2.60 -9.76
N ALA A 104 -29.81 -1.51 -9.01
CA ALA A 104 -30.73 -1.41 -7.88
C ALA A 104 -32.19 -1.31 -8.35
N VAL A 105 -32.44 -0.75 -9.54
CA VAL A 105 -33.77 -0.72 -10.17
C VAL A 105 -34.06 -2.04 -10.91
N LYS A 106 -33.09 -2.54 -11.69
CA LYS A 106 -33.24 -3.73 -12.53
C LYS A 106 -32.19 -4.79 -12.19
N PRO A 107 -32.36 -5.55 -11.09
CA PRO A 107 -31.32 -6.43 -10.55
C PRO A 107 -31.00 -7.66 -11.40
N ASN A 108 -31.88 -8.03 -12.33
CA ASN A 108 -31.70 -9.17 -13.25
C ASN A 108 -31.21 -8.73 -14.65
N MET A 109 -30.71 -7.50 -14.80
CA MET A 109 -30.14 -7.02 -16.06
C MET A 109 -28.98 -7.92 -16.52
N TYR A 110 -28.99 -8.32 -17.79
CA TYR A 110 -27.92 -9.14 -18.37
C TYR A 110 -26.67 -8.32 -18.61
N ARG A 111 -25.50 -8.97 -18.74
CA ARG A 111 -24.23 -8.25 -18.93
C ARG A 111 -24.22 -7.43 -20.20
N ASP A 112 -24.79 -7.92 -21.28
CA ASP A 112 -24.83 -7.19 -22.55
C ASP A 112 -25.70 -5.93 -22.42
N GLY A 113 -26.82 -6.01 -21.70
CA GLY A 113 -27.60 -4.82 -21.35
C GLY A 113 -26.87 -3.84 -20.42
N MET A 114 -25.91 -4.32 -19.61
CA MET A 114 -25.02 -3.43 -18.84
C MET A 114 -23.99 -2.74 -19.74
N VAL A 115 -23.50 -3.42 -20.79
CA VAL A 115 -22.61 -2.81 -21.81
C VAL A 115 -23.37 -1.72 -22.55
N GLU A 116 -24.55 -2.05 -23.08
CA GLU A 116 -25.40 -1.12 -23.83
C GLU A 116 -25.77 0.10 -22.98
N PHE A 117 -26.09 -0.10 -21.69
CA PHE A 117 -26.34 1.01 -20.77
C PHE A 117 -25.12 1.93 -20.62
N LEU A 118 -23.92 1.38 -20.42
CA LEU A 118 -22.70 2.17 -20.26
C LEU A 118 -22.29 2.88 -21.55
N GLU A 119 -22.50 2.24 -22.69
CA GLU A 119 -22.24 2.83 -24.01
C GLU A 119 -23.20 3.99 -24.28
N LYS A 120 -24.49 3.85 -23.94
CA LYS A 120 -25.48 4.91 -24.09
C LYS A 120 -25.24 6.10 -23.16
N GLU A 121 -24.85 5.84 -21.90
CA GLU A 121 -24.74 6.88 -20.87
C GLU A 121 -23.37 7.60 -20.88
N PHE A 122 -22.29 6.89 -21.24
CA PHE A 122 -20.91 7.39 -21.15
C PHE A 122 -20.15 7.33 -22.48
N GLU A 123 -20.81 7.00 -23.59
CA GLU A 123 -20.22 6.91 -24.93
C GLU A 123 -18.94 6.05 -24.98
N THR A 124 -18.84 5.06 -24.07
CA THR A 124 -17.64 4.26 -23.87
C THR A 124 -17.96 2.78 -23.99
N THR A 125 -17.38 2.12 -25.00
CA THR A 125 -17.53 0.68 -25.20
C THR A 125 -16.70 -0.10 -24.17
N VAL A 126 -17.38 -0.71 -23.20
CA VAL A 126 -16.76 -1.55 -22.17
C VAL A 126 -17.03 -3.02 -22.47
N PRO A 127 -16.01 -3.90 -22.59
CA PRO A 127 -16.25 -5.31 -22.82
C PRO A 127 -16.88 -5.97 -21.58
N ALA A 128 -17.82 -6.89 -21.80
CA ALA A 128 -18.59 -7.57 -20.74
C ALA A 128 -17.71 -8.26 -19.66
N SER A 129 -16.48 -8.66 -20.01
CA SER A 129 -15.51 -9.24 -19.07
C SER A 129 -15.03 -8.25 -18.00
N ASN A 130 -14.95 -6.95 -18.32
CA ASN A 130 -14.60 -5.90 -17.38
C ASN A 130 -15.75 -5.60 -16.43
N ILE A 131 -17.01 -5.70 -16.88
CA ILE A 131 -18.19 -5.51 -16.04
C ILE A 131 -18.17 -6.49 -14.86
N GLY A 132 -17.91 -7.78 -15.12
CA GLY A 132 -17.83 -8.79 -14.07
C GLY A 132 -16.73 -8.50 -13.03
N ARG A 133 -15.55 -8.00 -13.47
CA ARG A 133 -14.47 -7.61 -12.55
C ARG A 133 -14.82 -6.38 -11.72
N SER A 134 -15.46 -5.38 -12.34
CA SER A 134 -15.88 -4.15 -11.65
C SER A 134 -16.99 -4.39 -10.64
N LEU A 135 -17.98 -5.23 -10.96
CA LEU A 135 -19.00 -5.62 -9.99
C LEU A 135 -18.41 -6.38 -8.81
N ARG A 136 -17.45 -7.28 -9.04
CA ARG A 136 -16.74 -7.99 -7.96
C ARG A 136 -15.98 -7.02 -7.06
N SER A 137 -15.28 -6.04 -7.63
CA SER A 137 -14.54 -5.07 -6.83
C SER A 137 -15.45 -4.15 -6.00
N ALA A 138 -16.67 -3.90 -6.46
CA ALA A 138 -17.73 -3.22 -5.72
C ALA A 138 -18.54 -4.13 -4.77
N ARG A 139 -18.17 -5.42 -4.64
CA ARG A 139 -18.93 -6.44 -3.88
C ARG A 139 -20.42 -6.54 -4.31
N TRP A 140 -20.71 -6.21 -5.56
CA TRP A 140 -22.06 -6.24 -6.12
C TRP A 140 -22.34 -7.61 -6.74
N SER A 141 -23.24 -8.37 -6.11
CA SER A 141 -23.72 -9.65 -6.62
C SER A 141 -25.18 -9.53 -7.03
N ARG A 142 -25.70 -10.50 -7.81
CA ARG A 142 -27.16 -10.56 -8.08
C ARG A 142 -27.98 -10.63 -6.80
N LYS A 143 -27.50 -11.33 -5.77
CA LYS A 143 -28.16 -11.42 -4.46
C LYS A 143 -28.22 -10.04 -3.78
N THR A 144 -27.10 -9.31 -3.83
CA THR A 144 -27.02 -7.93 -3.31
C THR A 144 -27.98 -7.02 -4.06
N ALA A 145 -27.93 -7.02 -5.39
CA ALA A 145 -28.79 -6.19 -6.24
C ALA A 145 -30.28 -6.45 -5.97
N ARG A 146 -30.71 -7.72 -5.91
CA ARG A 146 -32.10 -8.07 -5.57
C ARG A 146 -32.50 -7.63 -4.17
N ARG A 147 -31.63 -7.78 -3.18
CA ARG A 147 -31.90 -7.32 -1.81
C ARG A 147 -32.09 -5.81 -1.77
N VAL A 148 -31.21 -5.06 -2.43
CA VAL A 148 -31.31 -3.60 -2.55
C VAL A 148 -32.59 -3.20 -3.28
N ALA A 149 -32.91 -3.84 -4.40
CA ALA A 149 -34.13 -3.58 -5.16
C ALA A 149 -35.40 -3.83 -4.33
N LYS A 150 -35.47 -4.95 -3.58
CA LYS A 150 -36.58 -5.23 -2.66
C LYS A 150 -36.70 -4.20 -1.55
N GLY A 151 -35.58 -3.75 -0.98
CA GLY A 151 -35.58 -2.71 0.05
C GLY A 151 -35.94 -1.31 -0.48
N ARG A 152 -35.78 -1.08 -1.80
CA ARG A 152 -36.19 0.16 -2.48
C ARG A 152 -37.61 0.11 -3.07
N ASN A 153 -38.35 -0.96 -2.84
CA ASN A 153 -39.76 -1.03 -3.24
C ASN A 153 -40.57 -0.07 -2.34
N ALA A 154 -41.12 0.98 -2.95
CA ALA A 154 -41.85 2.03 -2.24
C ALA A 154 -43.08 1.48 -1.52
N ASP A 155 -43.87 0.62 -2.16
CA ASP A 155 -45.07 0.03 -1.57
C ASP A 155 -44.74 -0.78 -0.31
N LEU A 156 -43.67 -1.58 -0.35
CA LEU A 156 -43.21 -2.34 0.83
C LEU A 156 -42.69 -1.43 1.94
N ARG A 157 -42.04 -0.32 1.58
CA ARG A 157 -41.54 0.67 2.54
C ARG A 157 -42.70 1.42 3.20
N ASP A 158 -43.68 1.86 2.42
CA ASP A 158 -44.85 2.59 2.89
C ASP A 158 -45.74 1.69 3.75
N TYR A 159 -45.95 0.44 3.34
CA TYR A 159 -46.63 -0.56 4.16
C TYR A 159 -45.92 -0.81 5.49
N TYR A 160 -44.58 -0.90 5.48
CA TYR A 160 -43.80 -1.06 6.70
C TYR A 160 -43.91 0.15 7.63
N LEU A 161 -43.85 1.38 7.09
CA LEU A 161 -44.00 2.61 7.86
C LEU A 161 -45.41 2.76 8.45
N TYR A 162 -46.45 2.43 7.67
CA TYR A 162 -47.83 2.34 8.15
C TYR A 162 -47.98 1.34 9.30
N LYS A 163 -47.38 0.15 9.15
CA LYS A 163 -47.38 -0.85 10.22
C LYS A 163 -46.65 -0.34 11.47
N LEU A 164 -45.55 0.37 11.31
CA LEU A 164 -44.77 0.93 12.42
C LEU A 164 -45.54 2.03 13.16
N SER A 165 -46.26 2.91 12.45
CA SER A 165 -47.05 3.98 13.08
C SER A 165 -48.17 3.42 13.95
N PHE A 166 -48.77 2.30 13.56
CA PHE A 166 -49.79 1.61 14.35
C PHE A 166 -49.27 1.12 15.72
N TYR A 167 -47.99 0.74 15.84
CA TYR A 167 -47.40 0.29 17.10
C TYR A 167 -46.77 1.42 17.93
N LEU A 168 -46.43 2.55 17.31
CA LEU A 168 -45.85 3.72 17.99
C LEU A 168 -46.91 4.67 18.58
N SER A 169 -48.20 4.40 18.33
CA SER A 169 -49.32 5.18 18.87
C SER A 169 -49.91 4.59 20.16
N TYR A 170 -49.23 3.67 20.82
CA TYR A 170 -49.61 3.08 22.12
C TYR A 170 -48.56 3.45 23.17
#